data_AF-A0A9R1REY7-F1
#
_entry.id   AF-A0A9R1REY7-F1
#
_cell.length_a   1.000
_cell.length_b   1.000
_cell.length_c   1.000
_cell.angle_alpha   90.00
_cell.angle_beta   90.00
_cell.angle_gamma   90.00
#
_symmetry.space_group_name_H-M   'P 1'
#
loop_
_entity.id
_entity.type
_entity.pdbx_description
1 polymer ?
#
loop_
_entity_poly.entity_id
_entity_poly.type
_entity_poly.pdbx_seq_one_letter_code
_entity_poly.pdbx_strand_id
1 'polypeptide(L)'
;MVECPDLFPVAEPGVEEGRLGYASGPASGAVRHVLKLSVMNTTQDYYAVGRYDDVVDTFVPEVDAERNADDCRTWRRFDYGHVYASKSFFDSSKNRRVLWAWANESDSQDNDIARGWSGVQVHPPVNF
;
A
#
# COMPACT_ATOMS: atom_id res chain seq x y z
N MET A 1 -4.91 1.69 -16.36
CA MET A 1 -4.23 0.46 -15.92
C MET A 1 -3.92 0.59 -14.45
N VAL A 2 -4.02 -0.50 -13.69
CA VAL A 2 -3.51 -0.58 -12.32
C VAL A 2 -2.18 -1.31 -12.33
N GLU A 3 -1.22 -0.84 -11.55
CA GLU A 3 0.15 -1.32 -11.49
C GLU A 3 0.56 -1.59 -10.04
N CYS A 4 1.69 -2.27 -9.88
CA CYS A 4 2.36 -2.48 -8.59
C CYS A 4 1.41 -2.86 -7.43
N PRO A 5 0.57 -3.91 -7.59
CA PRO A 5 -0.35 -4.31 -6.53
C PRO A 5 0.42 -4.74 -5.27
N ASP A 6 -0.19 -4.52 -4.12
CA ASP A 6 0.29 -5.01 -2.83
C ASP A 6 -0.90 -5.41 -1.96
N LEU A 7 -0.90 -6.64 -1.44
CA LEU A 7 -1.94 -7.16 -0.56
C LEU A 7 -1.28 -7.68 0.71
N PHE A 8 -1.65 -7.15 1.86
CA PHE A 8 -1.05 -7.56 3.13
C PHE A 8 -1.99 -7.47 4.32
N PRO A 9 -1.80 -8.32 5.34
CA PRO A 9 -2.57 -8.25 6.57
C PRO A 9 -2.13 -7.06 7.45
N VAL A 10 -3.08 -6.52 8.20
CA VAL A 10 -2.88 -5.49 9.23
C VAL A 10 -3.67 -5.86 10.50
N ALA A 11 -3.18 -5.41 11.65
CA ALA A 11 -3.79 -5.71 12.94
C ALA A 11 -4.96 -4.77 13.18
N GLU A 12 -5.97 -5.23 13.90
CA GLU A 12 -6.94 -4.31 14.49
C GLU A 12 -6.25 -3.44 15.54
N PRO A 13 -6.70 -2.19 15.74
CA PRO A 13 -6.17 -1.33 16.79
C PRO A 13 -6.15 -2.03 18.15
N GLY A 14 -4.99 -2.04 18.81
CA GLY A 14 -4.80 -2.70 20.11
C GLY A 14 -4.40 -4.18 20.06
N VAL A 15 -4.23 -4.75 18.86
CA VAL A 15 -3.63 -6.08 18.66
C VAL A 15 -2.19 -5.91 18.19
N GLU A 16 -1.23 -6.64 18.76
CA GLU A 16 0.16 -6.55 18.30
C GLU A 16 0.32 -7.13 16.87
N GLU A 17 0.95 -6.35 15.98
CA GLU A 17 1.24 -6.73 14.59
C GLU A 17 2.03 -8.03 14.47
N GLY A 18 2.74 -8.45 15.52
CA GLY A 18 3.65 -9.60 15.48
C GLY A 18 3.04 -10.97 15.37
N ARG A 19 1.71 -11.03 15.33
CA ARG A 19 0.97 -12.24 14.99
C ARG A 19 0.56 -12.33 13.52
N LEU A 20 0.83 -11.31 12.71
CA LEU A 20 0.42 -11.24 11.29
C LEU A 20 1.46 -11.81 10.32
N GLY A 21 2.41 -12.61 10.82
CA GLY A 21 3.16 -13.50 9.94
C GLY A 21 2.18 -14.33 9.10
N TYR A 22 2.61 -14.78 7.93
CA TYR A 22 1.92 -15.68 6.97
C TYR A 22 1.37 -17.00 7.57
N ALA A 23 1.17 -17.09 8.89
CA ALA A 23 0.56 -18.18 9.61
C ALA A 23 -0.91 -18.30 9.20
N SER A 24 -1.10 -19.15 8.20
CA SER A 24 -2.20 -20.07 7.97
C SER A 24 -2.58 -20.87 9.23
N GLY A 25 -2.93 -20.16 10.30
CA GLY A 25 -3.58 -20.68 11.48
C GLY A 25 -4.72 -19.74 11.85
N PRO A 26 -5.75 -20.20 12.56
CA PRO A 26 -6.87 -19.36 12.97
C PRO A 26 -6.34 -18.32 13.97
N ALA A 27 -5.83 -17.20 13.46
CA ALA A 27 -5.56 -16.02 14.25
C ALA A 27 -6.93 -15.63 14.82
N SER A 28 -7.11 -15.90 16.11
CA SER A 28 -8.35 -15.72 16.86
C SER A 28 -8.68 -14.23 17.09
N GLY A 29 -8.31 -13.36 16.15
CA GLY A 29 -8.60 -11.94 16.10
C GLY A 29 -8.76 -11.56 14.64
N ALA A 30 -9.85 -10.88 14.30
CA ALA A 30 -10.18 -10.54 12.92
C ALA A 30 -9.03 -9.76 12.26
N VAL A 31 -8.29 -10.40 11.37
CA VAL A 31 -7.24 -9.76 10.57
C VAL A 31 -7.90 -8.96 9.46
N ARG A 32 -7.56 -7.68 9.34
CA ARG A 32 -7.90 -6.89 8.15
C ARG A 32 -6.81 -7.02 7.12
N HIS A 33 -7.15 -6.70 5.88
CA HIS A 33 -6.20 -6.68 4.77
C HIS A 33 -6.19 -5.28 4.15
N VAL A 34 -5.02 -4.86 3.70
CA VAL A 34 -4.85 -3.68 2.85
C VAL A 34 -4.59 -4.16 1.44
N LEU A 35 -5.43 -3.74 0.50
CA LEU A 35 -5.15 -3.84 -0.93
C LEU A 35 -4.72 -2.46 -1.42
N LYS A 36 -3.52 -2.39 -1.99
CA LYS A 36 -2.97 -1.20 -2.63
C LYS A 36 -2.78 -1.42 -4.12
N LEU A 37 -3.09 -0.39 -4.90
CA LEU A 37 -2.91 -0.31 -6.34
C LEU A 37 -2.29 1.04 -6.74
N SER A 38 -1.34 1.02 -7.68
CA SER A 38 -0.85 2.23 -8.35
C SER A 38 -1.68 2.50 -9.59
N VAL A 39 -2.16 3.72 -9.80
CA VAL A 39 -2.97 4.07 -10.98
C VAL A 39 -2.16 4.94 -11.92
N MET A 40 -1.83 4.38 -13.10
CA MET A 40 -0.95 5.02 -14.09
C MET A 40 -1.40 6.43 -14.50
N ASN A 41 -2.71 6.63 -14.72
CA ASN A 41 -3.23 7.90 -15.23
C ASN A 41 -3.18 9.05 -14.22
N THR A 42 -3.17 8.73 -12.91
CA THR A 42 -3.09 9.74 -11.85
C THR A 42 -1.73 9.76 -11.19
N THR A 43 -0.83 8.83 -11.55
CA THR A 43 0.49 8.61 -10.94
C THR A 43 0.41 8.61 -9.42
N GLN A 44 -0.63 7.98 -8.88
CA GLN A 44 -0.91 7.93 -7.43
C GLN A 44 -1.13 6.50 -6.96
N ASP A 45 -0.82 6.28 -5.70
CA ASP A 45 -0.99 5.02 -5.00
C ASP A 45 -2.20 5.07 -4.08
N TYR A 46 -3.20 4.23 -4.37
CA TYR A 46 -4.46 4.14 -3.63
C TYR A 46 -4.52 2.83 -2.86
N TYR A 47 -5.13 2.86 -1.67
CA TYR A 47 -5.34 1.67 -0.87
C TYR A 47 -6.72 1.66 -0.22
N ALA A 48 -7.27 0.46 -0.07
CA ALA A 48 -8.44 0.17 0.73
C ALA A 48 -8.08 -0.79 1.85
N VAL A 49 -8.70 -0.60 3.01
CA VAL A 49 -8.74 -1.60 4.09
C VAL A 49 -9.98 -2.44 3.87
N GLY A 50 -9.88 -3.74 4.09
CA GLY A 50 -10.98 -4.68 3.87
C GLY A 50 -10.74 -6.03 4.51
N ARG A 51 -11.49 -7.03 4.03
CA ARG A 51 -11.32 -8.43 4.41
C ARG A 51 -10.97 -9.25 3.18
N TYR A 52 -10.07 -10.20 3.34
CA TYR A 52 -9.80 -11.20 2.33
C TYR A 52 -10.48 -12.51 2.75
N ASP A 53 -11.26 -13.08 1.85
CA ASP A 53 -11.91 -14.37 2.04
C ASP A 53 -11.10 -15.44 1.29
N ASP A 54 -10.38 -16.28 2.06
CA ASP A 54 -9.55 -17.36 1.53
C ASP A 54 -10.38 -18.46 0.82
N VAL A 55 -11.67 -18.61 1.14
CA VAL A 55 -12.52 -19.68 0.57
C VAL A 55 -12.93 -19.34 -0.85
N VAL A 56 -13.27 -18.08 -1.10
CA VAL A 56 -13.68 -17.59 -2.43
C VAL A 56 -12.59 -16.75 -3.12
N ASP A 57 -11.40 -16.67 -2.54
CA ASP A 57 -10.23 -15.95 -3.06
C ASP A 57 -10.55 -14.50 -3.48
N THR A 58 -11.22 -13.76 -2.58
CA THR A 58 -11.73 -12.42 -2.90
C THR A 58 -11.42 -11.42 -1.79
N PHE A 59 -10.93 -10.25 -2.19
CA PHE A 59 -10.81 -9.09 -1.31
C PHE A 59 -12.08 -8.23 -1.38
N VAL A 60 -12.65 -7.94 -0.22
CA VAL A 60 -13.84 -7.10 -0.07
C VAL A 60 -13.44 -5.80 0.66
N PRO A 61 -13.40 -4.65 -0.04
CA PRO A 61 -13.04 -3.37 0.58
C PRO A 61 -14.12 -2.89 1.54
N GLU A 62 -13.71 -2.31 2.67
CA GLU A 62 -14.60 -1.55 3.55
C GLU A 62 -14.81 -0.14 2.96
N VAL A 63 -15.92 0.02 2.25
CA VAL A 63 -16.31 1.29 1.62
C VAL A 63 -17.30 2.06 2.51
N ASP A 64 -17.20 3.39 2.49
CA ASP A 64 -18.24 4.28 3.02
C ASP A 64 -18.94 5.02 1.87
N ALA A 65 -19.84 5.96 2.19
CA ALA A 65 -20.65 6.68 1.20
C ALA A 65 -19.84 7.43 0.13
N GLU A 66 -18.55 7.72 0.39
CA GLU A 66 -17.68 8.48 -0.51
C GLU A 66 -16.76 7.60 -1.36
N ARG A 67 -16.68 6.29 -1.06
CA ARG A 67 -15.78 5.34 -1.72
C ARG A 67 -16.56 4.30 -2.52
N ASN A 68 -16.08 4.01 -3.72
CA ASN A 68 -16.63 2.98 -4.58
C ASN A 68 -15.71 1.75 -4.56
N ALA A 69 -16.28 0.56 -4.33
CA ALA A 69 -15.54 -0.70 -4.36
C ALA A 69 -14.96 -1.01 -5.76
N ASP A 70 -15.65 -0.57 -6.81
CA ASP A 70 -15.27 -0.83 -8.20
C ASP A 70 -14.33 0.23 -8.79
N ASP A 71 -14.10 1.35 -8.08
CA ASP A 71 -13.19 2.42 -8.52
C ASP A 71 -12.15 2.77 -7.44
N CYS A 72 -10.97 2.15 -7.58
CA CYS A 72 -9.85 2.36 -6.66
C CYS A 72 -9.36 3.81 -6.54
N ARG A 73 -9.65 4.68 -7.51
CA ARG A 73 -9.26 6.10 -7.47
C ARG A 73 -10.05 6.88 -6.41
N THR A 74 -11.15 6.32 -5.93
CA THR A 74 -11.95 6.88 -4.83
C THR A 74 -11.41 6.47 -3.46
N TRP A 75 -10.48 5.50 -3.39
CA TRP A 75 -9.92 5.04 -2.14
C TRP A 75 -8.91 6.04 -1.54
N ARG A 76 -8.38 5.71 -0.36
CA ARG A 76 -7.40 6.54 0.34
C ARG A 76 -6.06 6.45 -0.36
N ARG A 77 -5.19 7.44 -0.13
CA ARG A 77 -3.81 7.46 -0.65
C ARG A 77 -2.81 7.35 0.49
N PHE A 78 -1.69 6.66 0.25
CA PHE A 78 -0.60 6.62 1.24
C PHE A 78 0.09 7.97 1.40
N ASP A 79 0.18 8.71 0.30
CA ASP A 79 0.79 10.02 0.24
C ASP A 79 -0.01 10.89 -0.74
N TYR A 80 -0.09 12.19 -0.44
CA TYR A 80 -0.87 13.16 -1.21
C TYR A 80 0.01 14.10 -2.06
N GLY A 81 1.32 13.90 -2.02
CA GLY A 81 2.33 14.55 -2.84
C GLY A 81 2.76 13.67 -4.01
N HIS A 82 4.07 13.44 -4.12
CA HIS A 82 4.74 12.98 -5.34
C HIS A 82 5.46 11.64 -5.14
N VAL A 83 4.68 10.57 -4.94
CA VAL A 83 5.20 9.20 -4.82
C VAL A 83 4.35 8.23 -5.64
N TYR A 84 5.00 7.19 -6.15
CA TYR A 84 4.37 6.18 -6.99
C TYR A 84 5.01 4.80 -6.77
N ALA A 85 4.34 3.75 -7.28
CA ALA A 85 4.85 2.38 -7.33
C ALA A 85 5.30 1.80 -5.97
N SER A 86 4.63 2.20 -4.88
CA SER A 86 4.97 1.74 -3.53
C SER A 86 4.76 0.24 -3.32
N LYS A 87 5.58 -0.33 -2.44
CA LYS A 87 5.55 -1.75 -2.07
C LYS A 87 5.99 -1.92 -0.63
N SER A 88 5.30 -2.79 0.09
CA SER A 88 5.65 -3.13 1.45
C SER A 88 6.35 -4.48 1.58
N PHE A 89 7.07 -4.64 2.69
CA PHE A 89 7.53 -5.95 3.15
C PHE A 89 7.45 -5.99 4.68
N PHE A 90 7.48 -7.19 5.24
CA PHE A 90 7.49 -7.39 6.68
C PHE A 90 8.92 -7.54 7.20
N ASP A 91 9.34 -6.63 8.07
CA ASP A 91 10.61 -6.68 8.79
C ASP A 91 10.41 -7.50 10.06
N SER A 92 10.62 -8.81 9.96
CA SER A 92 10.45 -9.76 11.06
C SER A 92 11.42 -9.52 12.23
N SER A 93 12.55 -8.85 11.99
CA SER A 93 13.54 -8.56 13.04
C SER A 93 13.04 -7.50 14.03
N LYS A 94 12.19 -6.58 13.54
CA LYS A 94 11.59 -5.49 14.33
C LYS A 94 10.08 -5.57 14.42
N ASN A 95 9.51 -6.64 13.87
CA ASN A 95 8.11 -6.94 13.94
C ASN A 95 7.21 -5.79 13.43
N ARG A 96 7.54 -5.28 12.24
CA ARG A 96 6.88 -4.12 11.63
C ARG A 96 6.75 -4.28 10.13
N ARG A 97 5.76 -3.61 9.54
CA ARG A 97 5.71 -3.42 8.09
C ARG A 97 6.52 -2.20 7.66
N VAL A 98 7.26 -2.33 6.57
CA VAL A 98 8.05 -1.24 5.99
C VAL A 98 7.53 -0.98 4.58
N LEU A 99 7.18 0.27 4.28
CA LEU A 99 6.76 0.72 2.96
C LEU A 99 7.92 1.43 2.26
N TRP A 100 8.17 1.05 1.00
CA TRP A 100 9.02 1.79 0.06
C TRP A 100 8.15 2.43 -1.01
N ALA A 101 8.53 3.60 -1.49
CA ALA A 101 7.91 4.22 -2.66
C ALA A 101 8.96 4.92 -3.52
N TRP A 102 8.67 5.07 -4.80
CA TRP A 102 9.51 5.81 -5.74
C TRP A 102 8.98 7.24 -5.88
N ALA A 103 9.88 8.22 -5.81
CA ALA A 103 9.60 9.60 -6.17
C ALA A 103 10.51 9.97 -7.35
N ASN A 104 9.91 10.35 -8.48
CA ASN A 104 10.68 10.95 -9.57
C ASN A 104 10.94 12.43 -9.30
N GLU A 105 11.84 13.01 -10.07
CA GLU A 105 12.16 14.43 -9.94
C GLU A 105 10.94 15.32 -10.28
N SER A 106 10.93 16.51 -9.68
CA SER A 106 9.90 17.53 -9.92
C SER A 106 10.37 18.66 -10.84
N ASP A 107 11.60 18.58 -11.36
CA ASP A 107 12.16 19.50 -12.35
C ASP A 107 12.14 18.89 -13.77
N SER A 108 12.90 19.47 -14.71
CA SER A 108 12.82 19.09 -16.12
C SER A 108 13.70 17.88 -16.46
N GLN A 109 13.34 17.18 -17.52
CA GLN A 109 14.17 16.09 -18.08
C GLN A 109 15.57 16.58 -18.50
N ASP A 110 15.71 17.84 -18.94
CA ASP A 110 17.02 18.40 -19.27
C ASP A 110 17.93 18.47 -18.02
N ASN A 111 17.35 18.75 -16.84
CA ASN A 111 18.10 18.72 -15.58
C ASN A 111 18.50 17.29 -15.20
N ASP A 112 17.61 16.31 -15.40
CA ASP A 112 17.92 14.88 -15.22
C ASP A 112 19.13 14.45 -16.08
N ILE A 113 19.15 14.86 -17.35
CA ILE A 113 20.24 14.57 -18.28
C ILE A 113 21.53 15.28 -17.83
N ALA A 114 21.44 16.57 -17.47
CA ALA A 114 22.60 17.35 -17.05
C ALA A 114 23.23 16.85 -15.74
N ARG A 115 22.40 16.40 -14.78
CA ARG A 115 22.88 15.84 -13.50
C ARG A 115 23.31 14.38 -13.60
N GLY A 116 22.84 13.64 -14.62
CA GLY A 116 23.20 12.26 -14.89
C GLY A 116 22.48 11.20 -14.04
N TRP A 117 21.39 11.58 -13.36
CA TRP A 117 20.56 10.67 -12.56
C TRP A 117 19.14 11.23 -12.41
N SER A 118 18.15 10.37 -12.15
CA SER A 118 16.76 10.76 -11.92
C SER A 118 16.04 9.72 -11.06
N GLY A 119 15.30 10.19 -10.06
CA GLY A 119 14.47 9.35 -9.21
C GLY A 119 15.17 8.87 -7.95
N VAL A 120 14.41 8.87 -6.85
CA VAL A 120 14.85 8.44 -5.53
C VAL A 120 13.84 7.51 -4.89
N GLN A 121 14.31 6.74 -3.91
CA GLN A 121 13.44 5.97 -3.04
C GLN A 121 13.10 6.80 -1.80
N VAL A 122 11.83 6.79 -1.42
CA VAL A 122 11.35 7.40 -0.18
C VAL A 122 10.85 6.31 0.76
N HIS A 123 10.96 6.59 2.05
CA HIS A 123 10.33 5.80 3.10
C HIS A 123 9.21 6.65 3.72
N PRO A 124 7.96 6.49 3.28
CA PRO A 124 6.84 7.24 3.84
C PRO A 124 6.65 6.92 5.33
N PRO A 125 6.36 7.90 6.18
CA PRO A 125 6.15 7.69 7.62
C PRO A 125 4.77 7.08 7.91
N VAL A 126 4.42 5.99 7.24
CA VAL A 126 3.14 5.29 7.44
C VAL A 126 3.40 4.05 8.29
N ASN A 127 2.91 4.08 9.53
CA ASN A 127 2.82 2.89 10.38
C ASN A 127 1.44 2.26 10.16
N PHE A 128 1.41 0.97 9.83
CA PHE A 128 0.20 0.15 9.86
C PHE A 128 0.09 -0.60 11.19
#